data_AF-A0A3P7P0G9-F1
#
_entry.id   AF-A0A3P7P0G9-F1
#
_cell.length_a   1.000
_cell.length_b   1.000
_cell.length_c   1.000
_cell.angle_alpha   90.00
_cell.angle_beta   90.00
_cell.angle_gamma   90.00
#
_symmetry.space_group_name_H-M   'P 1'
#
loop_
_entity.id
_entity.type
_entity.pdbx_description
1 polymer ?
#
loop_
_entity_poly.entity_id
_entity_poly.type
_entity_poly.pdbx_seq_one_letter_code
_entity_poly.pdbx_strand_id
1 'polypeptide(L)' 'MEDILKDMAHPNVCDIKVGRLSYLPGDSEDKIVREKAKYLWRDKLGFFITGMKVRIVLSYSSAFFHFISN' A
#
# COMPACT_ATOMS: atom_id res chain seq x y z
N MET A 1 -4.40 15.68 -13.85
CA MET A 1 -4.15 15.47 -12.41
C MET A 1 -2.73 15.93 -12.13
N GLU A 2 -2.51 16.71 -11.08
CA GLU A 2 -1.15 17.14 -10.69
C GLU A 2 -0.38 15.97 -10.07
N ASP A 3 0.94 15.92 -10.30
CA ASP A 3 1.83 14.96 -9.63
C ASP A 3 2.08 15.42 -8.19
N ILE A 4 1.44 14.73 -7.25
CA ILE A 4 1.54 14.99 -5.81
C ILE A 4 2.89 14.58 -5.21
N LEU A 5 3.74 13.87 -5.96
CA LEU A 5 5.06 13.39 -5.50
C LEU A 5 6.22 14.23 -6.06
N LYS A 6 5.95 15.20 -6.95
CA LYS A 6 6.98 15.84 -7.79
C LYS A 6 8.17 16.43 -7.03
N ASP A 7 7.92 16.97 -5.83
CA ASP A 7 8.93 17.66 -5.02
C ASP A 7 9.48 16.79 -3.87
N MET A 8 9.11 15.51 -3.81
CA MET A 8 9.57 14.58 -2.78
C MET A 8 10.84 13.87 -3.23
N ALA A 9 11.95 14.01 -2.49
CA ALA A 9 13.22 13.36 -2.82
C ALA A 9 13.16 11.82 -2.73
N HIS A 10 12.45 11.31 -1.73
CA HIS A 10 12.32 9.87 -1.46
C HIS A 10 10.91 9.52 -0.97
N PRO A 11 9.89 9.61 -1.84
CA PRO A 11 8.50 9.45 -1.43
C PRO A 11 8.21 8.01 -1.01
N ASN A 12 7.66 7.87 0.20
CA ASN A 12 6.94 6.68 0.62
C ASN A 12 5.46 6.88 0.30
N VAL A 13 4.83 5.91 -0.35
CA VAL A 13 3.45 6.02 -0.83
C VAL A 13 2.65 4.88 -0.22
N CYS A 14 1.45 5.18 0.24
CA CYS A 14 0.47 4.18 0.65
C CYS A 14 -0.87 4.54 0.02
N ASP A 15 -1.45 3.61 -0.71
CA ASP A 15 -2.80 3.72 -1.25
C ASP A 15 -3.77 3.00 -0.33
N ILE A 16 -4.78 3.73 0.12
CA ILE A 16 -5.81 3.25 1.04
C ILE A 16 -7.16 3.58 0.45
N LYS A 17 -7.94 2.53 0.18
CA LYS A 17 -9.34 2.70 -0.21
C LYS A 17 -10.22 2.77 1.03
N VAL A 18 -10.86 3.91 1.20
CA VAL A 18 -11.76 4.20 2.33
C VAL A 18 -13.18 3.72 2.02
N GLY A 19 -13.88 3.26 3.06
CA GLY A 19 -15.27 2.81 3.01
C GLY A 19 -15.43 1.33 3.30
N ARG A 20 -16.56 0.98 3.93
CA ARG A 20 -16.97 -0.40 4.22
C ARG A 20 -17.35 -1.16 2.94
N LEU A 21 -17.90 -0.45 1.96
CA LEU A 21 -18.34 -0.99 0.68
C LEU A 21 -17.47 -0.41 -0.44
N SER A 22 -17.10 -1.24 -1.42
CA SER A 22 -16.40 -0.81 -2.65
C SER A 22 -17.19 -1.01 -3.93
N TYR A 23 -18.49 -1.25 -3.78
CA TYR A 23 -19.47 -1.33 -4.84
C TYR A 23 -20.60 -0.33 -4.56
N LEU A 24 -21.31 0.08 -5.60
CA LEU A 24 -22.42 1.01 -5.53
C LEU A 24 -23.77 0.28 -5.56
N PRO A 25 -24.85 0.92 -5.07
CA PRO A 25 -26.20 0.44 -5.32
C PRO A 25 -26.46 0.37 -6.85
N GLY A 26 -26.78 -0.81 -7.37
CA GLY A 26 -27.00 -1.05 -8.79
C GLY A 26 -25.83 -1.67 -9.55
N ASP A 27 -24.68 -1.90 -8.90
CA ASP A 27 -23.63 -2.74 -9.48
C ASP A 27 -24.11 -4.18 -9.69
N SER A 28 -23.58 -4.86 -10.71
CA SER A 28 -23.94 -6.26 -11.00
C SER A 28 -23.58 -7.19 -9.83
N GLU A 29 -24.34 -8.27 -9.66
CA GLU A 29 -24.11 -9.24 -8.59
C GLU A 29 -22.68 -9.81 -8.64
N ASP A 30 -22.18 -10.14 -9.84
CA ASP A 30 -20.81 -10.60 -10.04
C ASP A 30 -19.76 -9.60 -9.53
N LYS A 31 -19.97 -8.30 -9.79
CA LYS A 31 -19.06 -7.26 -9.31
C LYS A 31 -19.12 -7.15 -7.78
N ILE A 32 -20.32 -7.18 -7.21
CA ILE A 32 -20.52 -7.15 -5.75
C ILE A 32 -19.81 -8.33 -5.09
N VAL A 33 -19.98 -9.55 -5.63
CA VAL A 33 -19.33 -10.77 -5.10
C VAL A 33 -17.81 -10.64 -5.16
N ARG A 34 -17.26 -10.20 -6.31
CA ARG A 34 -15.81 -9.99 -6.46
C ARG A 34 -15.27 -8.93 -5.49
N GLU A 35 -15.97 -7.81 -5.34
CA GLU A 35 -15.56 -6.74 -4.42
C GLU A 35 -15.58 -7.18 -2.96
N LYS A 36 -16.60 -7.94 -2.54
CA LYS A 36 -16.67 -8.53 -1.19
C LYS A 36 -15.54 -9.51 -0.92
N ALA A 37 -15.13 -10.27 -1.95
CA ALA A 37 -14.04 -11.25 -1.83
C ALA A 37 -12.65 -10.62 -1.71
N LYS A 38 -12.44 -9.37 -2.18
CA LYS A 38 -11.12 -8.71 -2.17
C LYS A 38 -10.54 -8.53 -0.77
N TYR A 39 -11.38 -8.18 0.21
CA TYR A 39 -10.94 -8.01 1.59
C TYR A 39 -12.10 -8.20 2.55
N LEU A 40 -12.16 -9.38 3.18
CA LEU A 40 -13.26 -9.80 4.05
C LEU A 40 -13.48 -8.86 5.24
N TRP A 41 -12.40 -8.26 5.74
CA TRP A 41 -12.44 -7.41 6.94
C TRP A 41 -12.83 -5.96 6.66
N ARG A 42 -13.01 -5.59 5.38
CA ARG A 42 -13.33 -4.22 4.98
C ARG A 42 -14.59 -3.70 5.63
N ASP A 43 -15.61 -4.54 5.73
CA ASP A 43 -16.91 -4.17 6.31
C ASP A 43 -16.78 -3.79 7.80
N LYS A 44 -15.88 -4.46 8.53
CA LYS A 44 -15.62 -4.18 9.95
C LYS A 44 -14.67 -3.00 10.15
N LEU A 45 -13.60 -2.92 9.37
CA LEU A 45 -12.53 -1.93 9.55
C LEU A 45 -12.83 -0.58 8.88
N GLY A 46 -13.62 -0.58 7.80
CA GLY A 46 -13.97 0.62 7.05
C GLY A 46 -12.89 1.14 6.11
N PHE A 47 -11.79 0.41 5.93
CA PHE A 47 -10.73 0.73 4.96
C PHE A 47 -10.03 -0.54 4.47
N PHE A 48 -9.25 -0.39 3.39
CA PHE A 48 -8.43 -1.46 2.83
C PHE A 48 -7.16 -0.86 2.20
N ILE A 49 -5.98 -1.27 2.68
CA ILE A 49 -4.69 -0.90 2.10
C ILE A 49 -4.51 -1.68 0.79
N THR A 50 -4.42 -0.96 -0.32
CA THR A 50 -4.35 -1.54 -1.67
C THR A 50 -2.95 -1.63 -2.22
N GLY A 51 -2.02 -0.80 -1.72
CA GLY A 51 -0.62 -0.86 -2.13
C GLY A 51 0.25 0.07 -1.30
N MET A 52 1.53 -0.26 -1.21
CA MET A 52 2.51 0.63 -0.59
C MET A 52 3.86 0.55 -1.31
N LYS A 53 4.56 1.67 -1.36
CA LYS A 53 5.97 1.79 -1.76
C LYS A 53 6.70 2.43 -0.58
N VAL A 54 7.55 1.65 0.07
CA VAL A 54 8.33 2.12 1.22
C VAL A 54 9.80 1.96 0.89
N ARG A 55 10.57 3.02 1.06
CA ARG A 55 12.03 2.99 0.97
C ARG A 55 12.58 2.31 2.21
N ILE A 56 13.31 1.22 2.00
CA ILE A 56 14.11 0.58 3.05
C ILE A 56 15.48 1.26 3.06
N VAL A 57 15.89 1.79 4.21
CA VAL A 57 17.25 2.31 4.41
C VAL A 57 18.02 1.27 5.23
N LEU A 58 18.82 0.46 4.54
CA LEU A 58 19.77 -0.43 5.20
C LEU A 58 21.01 0.38 5.56
N SER A 59 21.20 0.69 6.84
CA SER A 59 22.47 1.20 7.35
C SER A 59 23.46 0.03 7.45
N TYR A 60 24.24 -0.19 6.40
CA TYR A 60 25.44 -1.02 6.51
C TYR A 60 26.50 -0.22 7.27
N SER A 61 26.80 -0.63 8.50
CA SER A 61 27.96 -0.12 9.23
C SER A 61 29.22 -0.65 8.54
N SER A 62 30.11 0.26 8.11
CA SER A 62 31.36 -0.02 7.39
C SER A 62 32.36 -0.88 8.19
N ALA A 63 32.05 -1.24 9.43
CA ALA A 63 32.90 -2.06 10.29
C ALA A 63 32.98 -3.54 9.86
N PHE A 64 32.01 -4.07 9.10
CA PHE A 64 31.99 -5.51 8.77
C PHE A 64 32.90 -5.90 7.60
N PHE A 65 33.22 -4.96 6.69
CA PHE A 65 34.10 -5.27 5.55
C PHE A 65 35.58 -5.33 5.91
N HIS A 66 36.01 -4.69 7.00
CA HIS A 66 37.42 -4.72 7.39
C HIS A 66 37.86 -6.07 8.01
N PHE A 67 36.91 -6.88 8.49
CA PHE A 67 37.20 -8.17 9.12
C PHE A 67 37.33 -9.34 8.12
N ILE A 68 36.87 -9.17 6.87
CA ILE A 68 36.92 -10.23 5.83
C ILE A 68 38.08 -10.00 4.84
N SER A 69 38.99 -9.08 5.15
CA SER A 69 40.17 -8.78 4.31
C SER A 69 41.51 -8.90 5.05
N ASN A 70 41.56 -9.66 6.16
CA ASN A 70 42.82 -10.08 6.80
C ASN A 70 42.78 -11.58 7.12
#